data_AF-A0A934JWM0-F1
#
_entry.id   AF-A0A934JWM0-F1
#
_cell.length_a   1.000
_cell.length_b   1.000
_cell.length_c   1.000
_cell.angle_alpha   90.00
_cell.angle_beta   90.00
_cell.angle_gamma   90.00
#
_symmetry.space_group_name_H-M   'P 1'
#
loop_
_entity.id
_entity.type
_entity.pdbx_description
1 polymer ?
#
loop_
_entity_poly.entity_id
_entity_poly.type
_entity_poly.pdbx_seq_one_letter_code
_entity_poly.pdbx_strand_id
1 'polypeptide(L)'
;MSWLGRLFAAAPPPPAPNTVVIPDEIVGQLGGGDAPLQTTVNDALRSLIEIRRRAAEHDAEGLPFWLRREAGQKGEIDESLRDRVTQRRAAETD
;
A
#
# COMPACT_ATOMS: atom_id res chain seq x y z
N MET A 1 24.45 -30.12 -3.81
CA MET A 1 23.96 -28.85 -3.24
C MET A 1 22.47 -28.73 -3.56
N SER A 2 21.59 -28.91 -2.57
CA SER A 2 20.14 -29.04 -2.81
C SER A 2 19.43 -27.68 -2.86
N TRP A 3 18.76 -27.40 -3.98
CA TRP A 3 17.96 -26.19 -4.22
C TRP A 3 16.78 -26.06 -3.24
N LEU A 4 16.27 -27.19 -2.73
CA LEU A 4 15.16 -27.24 -1.77
C LEU A 4 15.54 -26.65 -0.40
N GLY A 5 16.82 -26.72 -0.01
CA GLY A 5 17.29 -26.11 1.25
C GLY A 5 17.24 -24.58 1.25
N ARG A 6 17.22 -23.95 0.07
CA ARG A 6 17.11 -22.49 -0.06
C ARG A 6 15.67 -21.96 0.02
N LEU A 7 14.67 -22.81 -0.25
CA LEU A 7 13.26 -22.43 -0.21
C LEU A 7 12.67 -22.47 1.21
N PHE A 8 13.14 -23.37 2.08
CA PHE A 8 12.57 -23.55 3.42
C PHE A 8 13.35 -22.84 4.55
N ALA A 9 14.56 -22.32 4.27
CA ALA A 9 15.41 -21.68 5.29
C ALA A 9 15.54 -20.15 5.13
N ALA A 10 14.89 -19.55 4.12
CA ALA A 10 14.98 -18.12 3.88
C ALA A 10 13.95 -17.38 4.74
N ALA A 11 14.13 -17.38 6.07
CA ALA A 11 13.60 -16.29 6.86
C ALA A 11 14.21 -15.00 6.26
N PRO A 12 13.39 -14.06 5.78
CA PRO A 12 13.91 -12.83 5.19
C PRO A 12 14.82 -12.15 6.22
N PRO A 13 15.98 -11.63 5.80
CA PRO A 13 16.84 -10.92 6.72
C PRO A 13 16.05 -9.78 7.38
N PRO A 14 16.30 -9.49 8.68
CA PRO A 14 15.63 -8.39 9.34
C PRO A 14 15.86 -7.11 8.52
N PRO A 15 14.83 -6.28 8.32
CA PRO A 15 14.96 -5.05 7.57
C PRO A 15 16.05 -4.18 8.21
N ALA A 16 16.83 -3.49 7.36
CA ALA A 16 17.85 -2.58 7.84
C ALA A 16 17.23 -1.51 8.75
N PRO A 17 17.91 -1.10 9.84
CA PRO A 17 17.41 -0.06 10.72
C PRO A 17 17.26 1.25 9.92
N ASN A 18 16.08 1.87 10.00
CA ASN A 18 15.86 3.19 9.43
C ASN A 18 16.49 4.22 10.38
N THR A 19 17.47 4.98 9.87
CA THR A 19 18.09 6.08 10.61
C THR A 19 17.46 7.39 10.18
N VAL A 20 17.04 8.19 11.15
CA VAL A 20 16.51 9.55 10.93
C VAL A 20 17.36 10.52 11.72
N VAL A 21 17.85 11.55 11.06
CA VAL A 21 18.56 12.66 11.71
C VAL A 21 17.52 13.65 12.20
N ILE A 22 17.54 13.93 13.50
CA ILE A 22 16.61 14.86 14.15
C ILE A 22 17.42 16.05 14.66
N PRO A 23 16.98 17.29 14.41
CA PRO A 23 17.57 18.49 15.01
C PRO A 23 17.55 18.45 16.54
N ASP A 24 18.63 18.91 17.18
CA ASP A 24 18.81 18.87 18.65
C ASP A 24 17.68 19.58 19.43
N GLU A 25 17.13 20.65 18.85
CA GLU A 25 16.00 21.42 19.40
C GLU A 25 14.70 20.59 19.55
N ILE A 26 14.55 19.52 18.75
CA ILE A 26 13.41 18.61 18.78
C ILE A 26 13.69 17.43 19.73
N VAL A 27 14.96 17.03 19.87
CA VAL A 27 15.38 15.92 20.75
C VAL A 27 14.91 16.14 22.19
N GLY A 28 15.04 17.38 22.69
CA GLY A 28 14.59 17.75 24.04
C GLY A 28 13.07 17.60 24.24
N GLN A 29 12.28 17.73 23.18
CA GLN A 29 10.82 17.59 23.23
C GLN A 29 10.38 16.12 23.13
N LEU A 30 11.17 15.28 22.48
CA LEU A 30 10.91 13.85 22.29
C LEU A 30 11.20 13.02 23.55
N GLY A 31 12.05 13.50 24.46
CA GLY A 31 12.46 12.81 25.68
C GLY A 31 11.57 13.00 26.91
N GLY A 32 10.40 13.65 26.77
CA GLY A 32 9.58 14.11 27.89
C GLY A 32 8.55 13.14 28.47
N GLY A 33 8.59 11.84 28.13
CA GLY A 33 7.59 10.85 28.57
C GLY A 33 8.19 9.62 29.23
N ASP A 34 7.35 8.85 29.94
CA ASP A 34 7.75 7.60 30.63
C ASP A 34 8.00 6.42 29.67
N ALA A 35 7.54 6.51 28.42
CA ALA A 35 7.68 5.45 27.44
C ALA A 35 9.00 5.55 26.65
N PRO A 36 9.59 4.42 26.22
CA PRO A 36 10.75 4.43 25.33
C PRO A 36 10.47 5.23 24.05
N LEU A 37 11.41 6.09 23.65
CA LEU A 37 11.31 6.94 22.45
C LEU A 37 10.88 6.15 21.20
N GLN A 38 11.43 4.95 21.03
CA GLN A 38 11.11 4.08 19.89
C GLN A 38 9.61 3.75 19.83
N THR A 39 8.98 3.47 20.97
CA THR A 39 7.54 3.18 21.07
C THR A 39 6.73 4.41 20.69
N THR A 40 7.06 5.57 21.27
CA THR A 40 6.38 6.84 20.97
C THR A 40 6.46 7.21 19.49
N VAL A 41 7.62 7.05 18.87
CA VAL A 41 7.81 7.30 17.43
C VAL A 41 6.97 6.35 16.58
N ASN A 42 6.95 5.05 16.93
CA ASN A 42 6.18 4.06 16.19
C ASN A 42 4.67 4.35 16.24
N ASP A 43 4.17 4.72 17.42
CA ASP A 43 2.76 5.02 17.63
C ASP A 43 2.35 6.31 16.88
N ALA A 44 3.20 7.33 16.91
CA ALA A 44 2.98 8.57 16.15
C ALA A 44 2.95 8.32 14.63
N LEU A 45 3.88 7.53 14.10
CA LEU A 45 3.91 7.16 12.68
C LEU A 45 2.68 6.35 12.28
N ARG A 46 2.27 5.39 13.11
CA ARG A 46 1.06 4.59 12.86
C ARG A 46 -0.19 5.47 12.86
N SER A 47 -0.31 6.38 13.82
CA SER A 47 -1.40 7.35 13.87
C SER A 47 -1.44 8.24 12.62
N LEU A 48 -0.28 8.74 12.18
CA LEU A 48 -0.18 9.56 10.96
C LEU A 48 -0.63 8.80 9.71
N ILE A 49 -0.18 7.55 9.53
CA ILE A 49 -0.56 6.71 8.41
C ILE A 49 -2.07 6.48 8.42
N GLU A 50 -2.64 6.20 9.59
CA GLU A 50 -4.06 5.94 9.75
C GLU A 50 -4.92 7.19 9.47
N ILE A 51 -4.49 8.37 9.92
CA ILE A 51 -5.14 9.64 9.57
C ILE A 51 -5.11 9.85 8.06
N ARG A 52 -3.97 9.60 7.41
CA ARG A 52 -3.84 9.71 5.95
C ARG A 52 -4.70 8.69 5.21
N ARG A 53 -4.81 7.46 5.72
CA ARG A 53 -5.69 6.43 5.17
C ARG A 53 -7.15 6.91 5.18
N ARG A 54 -7.64 7.38 6.34
CA ARG A 54 -9.01 7.90 6.47
C ARG A 54 -9.24 9.14 5.62
N ALA A 55 -8.27 10.05 5.55
CA ALA A 55 -8.37 11.22 4.69
C ALA A 55 -8.47 10.84 3.21
N ALA A 56 -7.66 9.88 2.75
CA ALA A 56 -7.74 9.36 1.38
C ALA A 56 -9.07 8.63 1.09
N GLU A 57 -9.64 7.94 2.07
CA GLU A 57 -10.97 7.33 1.97
C GLU A 57 -12.07 8.37 1.82
N HIS A 58 -11.99 9.48 2.55
CA HIS A 58 -12.93 10.60 2.41
C HIS A 58 -12.73 11.41 1.12
N ASP A 59 -11.49 11.60 0.66
CA ASP A 59 -11.19 12.29 -0.61
C ASP A 59 -11.74 11.54 -1.84
N ALA A 60 -11.91 10.21 -1.74
CA ALA A 60 -12.48 9.41 -2.82
C ALA A 60 -13.93 9.75 -3.18
N GLU A 61 -14.68 10.40 -2.27
CA GLU A 61 -16.05 10.84 -2.51
C GLU A 61 -16.11 12.12 -3.38
N GLY A 62 -15.06 12.95 -3.37
CA GLY A 62 -14.97 14.19 -4.14
C GLY A 62 -14.19 14.10 -5.47
N LEU A 63 -13.53 12.97 -5.73
CA LEU A 63 -12.71 12.79 -6.94
C LEU A 63 -13.58 12.51 -8.18
N PRO A 64 -13.29 13.18 -9.32
CA PRO A 64 -13.89 12.83 -10.61
C PRO A 64 -13.65 11.37 -10.96
N PHE A 65 -14.59 10.76 -11.69
CA PHE A 65 -14.58 9.32 -11.99
C PHE A 65 -13.28 8.81 -12.63
N TRP A 66 -12.57 9.64 -13.40
CA TRP A 66 -11.30 9.28 -14.05
C TRP A 66 -10.09 9.23 -13.10
N LEU A 67 -10.21 9.74 -11.86
CA LEU A 67 -9.16 9.69 -10.82
C LEU A 67 -9.45 8.66 -9.73
N ARG A 68 -10.64 8.06 -9.73
CA ARG A 68 -10.92 6.92 -8.85
C ARG A 68 -10.04 5.76 -9.30
N ARG A 69 -9.02 5.42 -8.50
CA ARG A 69 -8.28 4.17 -8.65
C ARG A 69 -9.21 3.04 -8.22
N GLU A 70 -10.10 2.64 -9.11
CA GLU A 70 -11.05 1.57 -8.89
C GLU A 70 -10.29 0.27 -8.67
N ALA A 71 -10.28 -0.19 -7.42
CA ALA A 71 -9.75 -1.49 -7.02
C ALA A 71 -10.55 -2.68 -7.59
N GLY A 72 -11.35 -2.50 -8.66
CA GLY A 72 -12.22 -3.53 -9.23
C GLY A 72 -12.66 -3.39 -10.70
N GLN A 73 -12.58 -2.21 -11.34
CA GLN A 73 -13.22 -2.03 -12.67
C GLN A 73 -12.35 -2.44 -13.88
N LYS A 74 -11.06 -2.74 -13.68
CA LYS A 74 -10.20 -3.22 -14.78
C LYS A 74 -10.66 -4.59 -15.33
N GLY A 75 -11.41 -5.37 -14.55
CA GLY A 75 -11.95 -6.67 -14.99
C GLY A 75 -13.23 -6.55 -15.82
N GLU A 76 -14.15 -5.66 -15.44
CA GLU A 76 -15.47 -5.56 -16.06
C GLU A 76 -15.40 -4.95 -17.47
N ILE A 77 -14.51 -3.98 -17.68
CA ILE A 77 -14.27 -3.40 -19.01
C ILE A 77 -13.56 -4.41 -19.94
N ASP A 78 -12.61 -5.20 -19.41
CA ASP A 78 -11.93 -6.24 -20.19
C ASP A 78 -12.90 -7.36 -20.61
N GLU A 79 -13.81 -7.76 -19.72
CA GLU A 79 -14.83 -8.79 -20.00
C GLU A 79 -15.85 -8.30 -21.04
N SER A 80 -16.35 -7.06 -20.91
CA SER A 80 -17.26 -6.46 -21.88
C SER A 80 -16.63 -6.34 -23.28
N LEU A 81 -15.33 -6.03 -23.35
CA LEU A 81 -14.59 -5.98 -24.61
C LEU A 81 -14.38 -7.37 -25.21
N ARG A 82 -14.09 -8.39 -24.41
CA ARG A 82 -13.99 -9.79 -24.87
C ARG A 82 -15.32 -10.31 -25.41
N ASP A 83 -16.43 -10.01 -24.73
CA ASP A 83 -17.76 -10.41 -25.18
C ASP A 83 -18.11 -9.79 -26.54
N ARG A 84 -17.84 -8.50 -26.73
CA ARG A 84 -18.07 -7.83 -28.03
C ARG A 84 -17.19 -8.39 -29.15
N VAL A 85 -15.93 -8.72 -28.86
CA VAL A 85 -15.03 -9.35 -29.85
C VAL A 85 -15.51 -10.76 -30.21
N THR A 86 -16.01 -11.52 -29.23
CA THR A 86 -16.52 -12.87 -29.45
C THR A 86 -17.82 -12.85 -30.26
N GLN A 87 -18.75 -11.94 -29.95
CA GLN A 87 -19.97 -11.73 -30.74
C GLN A 87 -19.66 -11.34 -32.19
N ARG A 88 -18.68 -10.46 -32.41
CA ARG A 88 -18.27 -10.06 -33.76
C ARG A 88 -17.71 -11.22 -34.57
N ARG A 89 -16.86 -12.06 -33.95
CA ARG A 89 -16.32 -13.25 -34.62
C ARG A 89 -17.39 -14.30 -34.94
N ALA A 90 -18.36 -14.49 -34.04
CA ALA A 90 -19.48 -15.39 -34.28
C ALA A 90 -20.34 -14.93 -35.45
N ALA A 91 -20.55 -13.62 -35.60
CA ALA A 91 -21.31 -13.03 -36.70
C ALA A 91 -20.56 -13.02 -38.06
N GLU A 92 -19.24 -13.23 -38.07
CA GLU A 92 -18.43 -13.31 -39.29
C GLU A 92 -18.23 -14.76 -39.79
N THR A 93 -18.71 -15.77 -39.05
CA THR A 93 -18.54 -17.22 -39.37
C THR A 93 -19.83 -17.87 -39.90
N ASP A 94 -20.88 -17.08 -40.13
CA ASP A 94 -22.15 -17.47 -40.77
C ASP A 94 -22.25 -16.78 -42.15
#